data_AF-A0A973CJ15-F1
#
_entry.id   AF-A0A973CJ15-F1
#
_cell.length_a   1.000
_cell.length_b   1.000
_cell.length_c   1.000
_cell.angle_alpha   90.00
_cell.angle_beta   90.00
_cell.angle_gamma   90.00
#
_symmetry.space_group_name_H-M   'P 1'
#
loop_
_entity.id
_entity.type
_entity.pdbx_description
1 polymer ?
#
loop_
_entity_poly.entity_id
_entity_poly.type
_entity_poly.pdbx_seq_one_letter_code
_entity_poly.pdbx_strand_id
1 'polypeptide(L)'
;MKSRRIASLNLIVIISICITVFVLVRIFDPSKTSIFPGCWMYDTTGIFCAGCGATRSVHAIAHGNFAQAAAYNLLTILVFIPATLLWIVDLSAVLIKGESIVPWKKLPMWIVWVFLSLLMLYSILRNMDAFSFLAPHQL
;
A
#
# COMPACT_ATOMS: atom_id res chain seq x y z
N MET A 1 -4.76 23.02 25.87
CA MET A 1 -3.35 23.18 25.40
C MET A 1 -2.54 21.87 25.42
N LYS A 2 -2.55 21.08 26.52
CA LYS A 2 -1.79 19.81 26.64
C LYS A 2 -2.15 18.75 25.57
N SER A 3 -3.44 18.59 25.28
CA SER A 3 -3.97 17.69 24.23
C SER A 3 -3.45 18.04 22.82
N ARG A 4 -3.49 19.33 22.43
CA ARG A 4 -2.98 19.77 21.12
C ARG A 4 -1.48 19.55 20.99
N ARG A 5 -0.69 19.78 22.05
CA ARG A 5 0.77 19.55 22.03
C ARG A 5 1.13 18.08 21.86
N ILE A 6 0.40 17.17 22.50
CA ILE A 6 0.58 15.71 22.36
C ILE A 6 0.20 15.27 20.94
N ALA A 7 -0.91 15.78 20.40
CA ALA A 7 -1.32 15.49 19.03
C ALA A 7 -0.29 15.96 17.99
N SER A 8 0.28 17.17 18.16
CA SER A 8 1.34 17.68 17.28
C SER A 8 2.60 16.82 17.34
N LEU A 9 3.00 16.36 18.54
CA LEU A 9 4.15 15.46 18.71
C LEU A 9 3.91 14.11 18.02
N ASN A 10 2.74 13.50 18.20
CA ASN A 10 2.39 12.23 17.54
C ASN A 10 2.39 12.35 16.02
N LEU A 11 1.85 13.45 15.48
CA LEU A 11 1.82 13.69 14.04
C LEU A 11 3.25 13.85 13.47
N ILE A 12 4.14 14.57 14.17
CA ILE A 12 5.55 14.72 13.76
C ILE A 12 6.24 13.35 13.74
N VAL A 13 6.03 12.52 14.75
CA VAL A 13 6.62 11.17 14.80
C VAL A 13 6.13 10.32 13.63
N ILE A 14 4.83 10.32 13.35
CA ILE A 14 4.25 9.57 12.22
C ILE A 14 4.83 10.05 10.89
N ILE A 15 4.88 11.37 10.67
CA ILE A 15 5.45 11.94 9.44
C ILE A 15 6.92 11.54 9.31
N SER A 16 7.70 11.61 10.39
CA SER A 16 9.10 11.21 10.38
C SER A 16 9.26 9.73 10.00
N ILE A 17 8.44 8.84 10.58
CA ILE A 17 8.46 7.41 10.24
C ILE A 17 8.10 7.20 8.76
N CYS A 18 7.05 7.84 8.26
CA CYS A 18 6.62 7.73 6.87
C CYS A 18 7.72 8.21 5.90
N ILE A 19 8.39 9.33 6.21
CA ILE A 19 9.50 9.85 5.41
C ILE A 19 10.67 8.86 5.45
N THR A 20 11.05 8.36 6.62
CA THR A 20 12.13 7.38 6.74
C THR A 20 11.84 6.12 5.92
N VAL A 21 10.63 5.55 6.05
CA VAL A 21 10.22 4.37 5.27
C VAL A 21 10.25 4.67 3.77
N PHE A 22 9.73 5.83 3.34
CA PHE A 22 9.75 6.23 1.94
C PHE A 22 11.19 6.36 1.40
N VAL A 23 12.08 7.00 2.16
CA VAL A 23 13.49 7.15 1.80
C VAL A 23 14.19 5.79 1.73
N LEU A 24 13.94 4.89 2.69
CA LEU A 24 14.50 3.53 2.67
C LEU A 24 14.02 2.76 1.44
N VAL A 25 12.71 2.77 1.16
CA VAL A 25 12.15 2.14 -0.04
C VAL A 25 12.70 2.78 -1.30
N ARG A 26 13.02 4.08 -1.30
CA ARG A 26 13.60 4.75 -2.46
C ARG A 26 15.07 4.40 -2.69
N ILE A 27 15.86 4.24 -1.63
CA ILE A 27 17.31 3.99 -1.74
C ILE A 27 17.60 2.51 -1.97
N PHE A 28 16.92 1.63 -1.24
CA PHE A 28 17.16 0.20 -1.32
C PHE A 28 16.24 -0.45 -2.35
N ASP A 29 16.83 -1.04 -3.39
CA ASP A 29 16.11 -1.76 -4.45
C ASP A 29 15.51 -3.07 -3.90
N PRO A 30 14.18 -3.22 -3.81
CA PRO A 30 13.54 -4.44 -3.30
C PRO A 30 13.73 -5.68 -4.19
N SER A 31 14.26 -5.53 -5.40
CA SER A 31 14.63 -6.65 -6.27
C SER A 31 16.07 -7.14 -6.04
N LYS A 32 16.91 -6.36 -5.34
CA LYS A 32 18.35 -6.68 -5.19
C LYS A 32 18.81 -6.78 -3.73
N THR A 33 18.01 -6.26 -2.80
CA THR A 33 18.39 -6.17 -1.39
C THR A 33 17.60 -7.15 -0.55
N SER A 34 18.29 -7.91 0.30
CA SER A 34 17.68 -8.89 1.23
C SER A 34 16.96 -8.25 2.42
N ILE A 35 16.97 -6.92 2.51
CA ILE A 35 16.33 -6.14 3.57
C ILE A 35 14.80 -6.25 3.47
N PHE A 36 14.29 -6.44 2.26
CA PHE A 36 12.85 -6.64 2.04
C PHE A 36 12.53 -8.13 2.02
N PRO A 37 11.50 -8.57 2.76
CA PRO A 37 11.10 -9.97 2.73
C PRO A 37 10.61 -10.35 1.33
N GLY A 38 11.02 -11.54 0.88
CA GLY A 38 10.46 -12.18 -0.31
C GLY A 38 8.97 -12.50 -0.14
N CYS A 39 8.32 -12.92 -1.23
CA CYS A 39 6.91 -13.27 -1.18
C CYS A 39 6.72 -14.74 -0.80
N TRP A 40 6.56 -15.00 0.50
CA TRP A 40 6.38 -16.36 1.02
C TRP A 40 5.26 -17.18 0.32
N MET A 41 4.14 -16.53 -0.05
CA MET A 41 3.06 -17.20 -0.76
C MET A 41 3.52 -17.73 -2.12
N TYR A 42 4.19 -16.88 -2.92
CA TYR A 42 4.70 -17.32 -4.20
C TYR A 42 5.83 -18.34 -4.05
N ASP A 43 6.73 -18.12 -3.10
CA ASP A 43 7.87 -19.02 -2.88
C ASP A 43 7.44 -20.43 -2.47
N THR A 44 6.29 -20.57 -1.81
CA THR A 44 5.76 -21.86 -1.36
C THR A 44 4.73 -22.49 -2.29
N THR A 45 3.87 -21.69 -2.92
CA THR A 45 2.75 -22.22 -3.74
C THR A 45 2.88 -21.91 -5.22
N GLY A 46 3.79 -21.03 -5.63
CA GLY A 46 3.90 -20.51 -6.99
C GLY A 46 2.75 -19.57 -7.41
N ILE A 47 1.91 -19.12 -6.46
CA ILE A 47 0.72 -18.30 -6.74
C ILE A 47 0.98 -16.84 -6.38
N PHE A 48 0.68 -15.93 -7.30
CA PHE A 48 0.73 -14.50 -7.05
C PHE A 48 -0.54 -14.02 -6.32
N CYS A 49 -0.42 -13.55 -5.08
CA CYS A 49 -1.52 -12.89 -4.36
C CYS A 49 -1.65 -11.41 -4.75
N ALA A 50 -2.73 -10.74 -4.34
CA ALA A 50 -2.95 -9.32 -4.61
C ALA A 50 -1.82 -8.37 -4.12
N GLY A 51 -1.04 -8.80 -3.13
CA GLY A 51 0.09 -8.03 -2.58
C GLY A 51 1.43 -8.25 -3.29
N CYS A 52 1.60 -9.28 -4.11
CA CYS A 52 2.89 -9.55 -4.77
C CYS A 52 3.34 -8.35 -5.61
N GLY A 53 4.59 -7.92 -5.42
CA GLY A 53 5.17 -6.76 -6.12
C GLY A 53 4.80 -5.39 -5.54
N ALA A 54 4.04 -5.29 -4.45
CA ALA A 54 3.61 -4.01 -3.90
C ALA A 54 4.79 -3.10 -3.49
N THR A 55 5.80 -3.63 -2.80
CA THR A 55 6.99 -2.85 -2.39
C THR A 55 7.78 -2.35 -3.60
N ARG A 56 7.90 -3.16 -4.66
CA ARG A 56 8.55 -2.75 -5.93
C ARG A 56 7.75 -1.70 -6.67
N SER A 57 6.43 -1.80 -6.65
CA SER A 57 5.54 -0.78 -7.18
C SER A 57 5.78 0.56 -6.47
N VAL A 58 5.85 0.56 -5.13
CA VAL A 58 6.17 1.78 -4.36
C VAL A 58 7.57 2.31 -4.67
N HIS A 59 8.58 1.44 -4.80
CA HIS A 59 9.93 1.85 -5.21
C HIS A 59 9.95 2.50 -6.60
N ALA A 60 9.24 1.94 -7.58
CA ALA A 60 9.12 2.50 -8.93
C ALA A 60 8.39 3.86 -8.92
N ILE A 61 7.33 4.00 -8.13
CA ILE A 61 6.62 5.29 -7.93
C ILE A 61 7.54 6.32 -7.31
N ALA A 62 8.35 5.90 -6.32
CA ALA A 62 9.31 6.80 -5.70
C ALA A 62 10.27 7.39 -6.76
N HIS A 63 10.63 6.61 -7.79
CA HIS A 63 11.44 7.03 -8.95
C HIS A 63 10.67 7.71 -10.07
N GLY A 64 9.37 7.92 -9.93
CA GLY A 64 8.53 8.50 -10.97
C GLY A 64 8.21 7.57 -12.14
N ASN A 65 8.52 6.28 -12.02
CA ASN A 65 8.25 5.28 -13.06
C ASN A 65 6.89 4.60 -12.82
N PHE A 66 5.82 5.29 -13.17
CA PHE A 66 4.44 4.79 -12.98
C PHE A 66 4.10 3.59 -13.86
N ALA A 67 4.66 3.51 -15.08
CA ALA A 67 4.44 2.38 -15.98
C ALA A 67 5.01 1.10 -15.37
N GLN A 68 6.26 1.16 -14.87
CA GLN A 68 6.87 0.03 -14.18
C GLN A 68 6.17 -0.29 -12.86
N ALA A 69 5.70 0.73 -12.13
CA ALA A 69 4.93 0.51 -10.92
C ALA A 69 3.63 -0.27 -11.16
N ALA A 70 2.93 0.04 -12.26
CA ALA A 70 1.72 -0.66 -12.67
C ALA A 70 2.01 -2.10 -13.07
N ALA A 71 3.13 -2.34 -13.77
CA ALA A 71 3.60 -3.67 -14.13
C ALA A 71 3.99 -4.52 -12.91
N TYR A 72 4.43 -3.89 -11.81
CA TYR A 72 4.67 -4.61 -10.55
C TYR A 72 3.38 -4.92 -9.80
N ASN A 73 2.52 -3.91 -9.59
CA ASN A 73 1.25 -4.09 -8.90
C ASN A 73 0.30 -2.91 -9.18
N LEU A 74 -0.72 -3.14 -10.00
CA LEU A 74 -1.71 -2.11 -10.33
C LEU A 74 -2.62 -1.76 -9.15
N LEU A 75 -2.96 -2.74 -8.29
CA LEU A 75 -3.75 -2.48 -7.08
C LEU A 75 -3.04 -1.53 -6.11
N THR A 76 -1.71 -1.57 -6.06
CA THR A 76 -0.94 -0.63 -5.24
C THR A 76 -1.23 0.81 -5.63
N ILE A 77 -1.22 1.11 -6.93
CA ILE A 77 -1.47 2.47 -7.44
C ILE A 77 -2.92 2.87 -7.24
N LEU A 78 -3.86 2.00 -7.62
CA LEU A 78 -5.27 2.37 -7.71
C LEU A 78 -6.01 2.30 -6.38
N VAL A 79 -5.53 1.48 -5.44
CA VAL A 79 -6.25 1.17 -4.20
C VAL A 79 -5.39 1.47 -2.99
N PHE A 80 -4.23 0.83 -2.84
CA PHE A 80 -3.47 0.92 -1.60
C PHE A 80 -2.90 2.33 -1.34
N ILE A 81 -2.38 3.01 -2.35
CA ILE A 81 -1.87 4.39 -2.20
C ILE A 81 -3.00 5.37 -1.84
N PRO A 82 -4.10 5.47 -2.61
CA PRO A 82 -5.22 6.34 -2.25
C PRO A 82 -5.80 6.03 -0.86
N ALA A 83 -5.97 4.75 -0.51
CA ALA A 83 -6.47 4.35 0.79
C ALA A 83 -5.51 4.77 1.92
N THR A 84 -4.20 4.61 1.73
CA THR A 84 -3.17 5.03 2.70
C THR A 84 -3.16 6.56 2.87
N LEU A 85 -3.25 7.31 1.77
CA LEU A 85 -3.33 8.77 1.81
C LEU A 85 -4.60 9.25 2.54
N LEU A 86 -5.75 8.65 2.22
CA LEU A 86 -7.01 8.96 2.91
C LEU A 86 -6.90 8.68 4.41
N TRP A 87 -6.31 7.55 4.79
CA TRP A 87 -6.08 7.21 6.19
C TRP A 87 -5.14 8.19 6.90
N ILE A 88 -4.04 8.61 6.26
CA ILE A 88 -3.12 9.62 6.82
C ILE A 88 -3.83 10.96 7.02
N VAL A 89 -4.62 11.42 6.03
CA VAL A 89 -5.37 12.67 6.13
C VAL A 89 -6.40 12.58 7.25
N ASP A 90 -7.14 11.48 7.33
CA ASP A 90 -8.13 11.27 8.39
C ASP A 90 -7.50 11.21 9.77
N LEU A 91 -6.39 10.46 9.92
CA LEU A 91 -5.62 10.41 11.16
C LEU A 91 -5.12 11.79 11.57
N SER A 92 -4.66 12.60 10.61
CA SER A 92 -4.24 13.98 10.90
C SER A 92 -5.42 14.85 11.37
N ALA A 93 -6.62 14.66 10.80
CA ALA A 93 -7.83 15.37 11.23
C ALA A 93 -8.24 14.95 12.64
N VAL A 94 -8.19 13.66 12.98
CA VAL A 94 -8.46 13.16 14.34
C VAL A 94 -7.46 13.75 15.34
N LEU A 95 -6.17 13.78 15.00
CA LEU A 95 -5.15 14.34 15.88
C LEU A 95 -5.30 15.86 16.08
N ILE A 96 -5.58 16.62 15.02
CA ILE A 96 -5.64 18.09 15.09
C ILE A 96 -6.99 18.62 15.59
N LYS A 97 -8.08 18.09 15.03
CA LYS A 97 -9.46 18.55 15.26
C LYS A 97 -10.20 17.72 16.30
N GLY A 98 -9.72 16.51 16.61
CA GLY A 98 -10.41 15.58 17.52
C GLY A 98 -11.50 14.77 16.84
N GLU A 99 -11.72 14.94 15.53
CA GLU A 99 -12.81 14.34 14.78
C GLU A 99 -12.30 13.75 13.46
N SER A 100 -12.86 12.60 13.09
CA SER A 100 -12.57 11.90 11.83
C SER A 100 -13.42 12.50 10.70
N ILE A 101 -12.80 12.71 9.54
CA ILE A 101 -13.47 13.17 8.32
C ILE A 101 -14.13 12.01 7.56
N VAL A 102 -13.66 10.77 7.80
CA VAL A 102 -14.23 9.56 7.20
C VAL A 102 -15.16 8.88 8.20
N PRO A 103 -16.42 8.55 7.84
CA PRO A 103 -17.35 7.91 8.75
C PRO A 103 -17.09 6.40 8.88
N TRP A 104 -15.90 5.98 9.31
CA TRP A 104 -15.45 4.58 9.35
C TRP A 104 -16.47 3.62 10.00
N LYS A 105 -17.11 4.05 11.10
CA LYS A 105 -18.12 3.26 11.83
C LYS A 105 -19.44 3.07 11.08
N LYS A 106 -19.72 3.92 10.10
CA LYS A 106 -20.93 3.87 9.27
C LYS A 106 -20.69 3.22 7.91
N LEU A 107 -19.46 2.75 7.64
CA LEU A 107 -19.19 2.06 6.40
C LEU A 107 -20.01 0.76 6.35
N PRO A 108 -20.86 0.60 5.33
CA PRO A 108 -21.68 -0.59 5.24
C PRO A 108 -20.80 -1.82 4.95
N MET A 109 -21.17 -2.96 5.52
CA MET A 109 -20.39 -4.20 5.45
C MET A 109 -20.17 -4.69 4.01
N TRP A 110 -21.04 -4.32 3.06
CA TRP A 110 -20.85 -4.67 1.65
C TRP A 110 -19.54 -4.10 1.06
N ILE A 111 -19.03 -2.97 1.57
CA ILE A 111 -17.75 -2.40 1.10
C ILE A 111 -16.59 -3.35 1.40
N VAL A 112 -16.63 -4.01 2.57
CA VAL A 112 -15.63 -5.02 2.94
C VAL A 112 -15.69 -6.19 1.97
N TRP A 113 -16.89 -6.67 1.64
CA TRP A 113 -17.06 -7.75 0.67
C TRP A 113 -16.62 -7.36 -0.74
N VAL A 114 -16.90 -6.13 -1.18
CA VAL A 114 -16.41 -5.61 -2.48
C VAL A 114 -14.89 -5.56 -2.50
N PHE A 115 -14.27 -5.05 -1.44
CA PHE A 115 -12.81 -5.00 -1.33
C PHE A 115 -12.19 -6.40 -1.34
N LEU A 116 -12.69 -7.33 -0.54
CA LEU A 116 -12.22 -8.71 -0.53
C LEU A 116 -12.42 -9.41 -1.88
N SER A 117 -13.57 -9.20 -2.51
CA SER A 117 -13.86 -9.74 -3.86
C SER A 117 -12.90 -9.17 -4.90
N LEU A 118 -12.57 -7.88 -4.82
CA LEU A 118 -11.58 -7.25 -5.70
C LEU A 118 -10.19 -7.87 -5.52
N LEU A 119 -9.74 -8.06 -4.27
CA LEU A 119 -8.46 -8.71 -3.99
C LEU A 119 -8.41 -10.15 -4.52
N MET A 120 -9.50 -10.90 -4.33
CA MET A 120 -9.60 -12.28 -4.81
C MET A 120 -9.62 -12.34 -6.33
N LEU A 121 -10.46 -11.53 -6.98
CA LEU A 121 -10.56 -11.46 -8.44
C LEU A 121 -9.22 -11.04 -9.06
N TYR A 122 -8.56 -10.03 -8.52
CA TYR A 122 -7.24 -9.61 -8.99
C TYR A 122 -6.19 -10.71 -8.83
N SER A 123 -6.22 -11.44 -7.69
CA SER A 123 -5.34 -12.58 -7.47
C SER A 123 -5.62 -13.70 -8.48
N ILE A 124 -6.88 -14.01 -8.79
CA ILE A 124 -7.21 -15.03 -9.79
C ILE A 124 -6.75 -14.60 -11.18
N LEU A 125 -7.15 -13.39 -11.62
CA LEU A 125 -6.82 -12.87 -12.95
C LEU A 125 -5.31 -12.88 -13.18
N ARG A 126 -4.50 -12.39 -12.23
CA ARG A 126 -3.04 -12.31 -12.43
C ARG A 126 -2.30 -13.65 -12.51
N ASN A 127 -2.97 -14.77 -12.22
CA ASN A 127 -2.42 -16.13 -12.38
C ASN A 127 -2.93 -16.82 -13.66
N MET A 128 -3.73 -16.14 -14.49
CA MET A 128 -4.20 -16.66 -15.77
C MET A 128 -3.34 -16.15 -16.93
N ASP A 129 -3.06 -17.01 -17.92
CA ASP A 129 -2.20 -16.67 -19.08
C ASP A 129 -2.70 -15.43 -19.84
N ALA A 130 -4.01 -15.30 -20.02
CA ALA A 130 -4.67 -14.18 -20.69
C ALA A 130 -4.44 -12.82 -19.98
N PHE A 131 -4.11 -12.85 -18.69
CA PHE A 131 -3.89 -11.66 -17.84
C PHE A 131 -2.49 -11.66 -17.20
N SER A 132 -1.53 -12.35 -17.82
CA SER A 132 -0.14 -12.42 -17.37
C SER A 132 0.53 -11.06 -17.23
N PHE A 133 0.04 -10.02 -17.91
CA PHE A 133 0.48 -8.63 -17.73
C PHE A 133 0.19 -8.05 -16.33
N LEU A 134 -0.69 -8.67 -15.54
CA LEU A 134 -0.95 -8.31 -14.13
C LEU A 134 0.00 -9.06 -13.18
N ALA A 135 0.71 -10.08 -13.65
CA ALA A 135 1.74 -10.77 -12.88
C ALA A 135 2.99 -9.87 -12.79
N PRO A 136 3.68 -9.85 -11.64
CA PRO A 136 4.89 -9.07 -11.51
C PRO A 136 6.00 -9.70 -12.36
N HIS A 137 6.60 -8.91 -13.25
CA HIS A 137 7.64 -9.38 -14.18
C HIS A 137 8.96 -9.78 -13.49
N GLN A 138 9.18 -9.34 -12.24
CA GLN A 138 10.33 -9.71 -11.41
C GLN A 138 9.91 -9.90 -9.96
N LEU A 139 10.24 -11.06 -9.41
CA LEU A 139 10.06 -11.40 -8.00
C LEU A 139 11.33 -11.25 -7.16
#